data_AF-A0A7X9C229-F1
#
_entry.id   AF-A0A7X9C229-F1
#
_cell.length_a   1.000
_cell.length_b   1.000
_cell.length_c   1.000
_cell.angle_alpha   90.00
_cell.angle_beta   90.00
_cell.angle_gamma   90.00
#
_symmetry.space_group_name_H-M   'P 1'
#
loop_
_entity.id
_entity.type
_entity.pdbx_description
1 polymer ?
#
loop_
_entity_poly.entity_id
_entity_poly.type
_entity_poly.pdbx_seq_one_letter_code
_entity_poly.pdbx_strand_id
1 'polypeptide(L)'
;MEKHKYLMFSKLFLLIAVLVLMPKFSKVQSQVILQDSIIDLEEVMIIGYATGSQSTISGVVDKIKEEKINKGLILSPLDAIRGKIAGVNITPANNGPAVLSSVRIRGTTSLTGGNDPLIIVDGVFGNMSTLNSIYPGDIESFTILKDASETAQYGSRGASGVIEIITKKGSDKPFNVSYYGNISIDRSVKNLKMLSANQYRQLAKERNLEIVDLGYDTDFAKEMTHTGLIHNHHIAFGSGTKTSNYRVSAGFIDKEGVIRNNQSKNYSTKIDLRQMAWNNRLTVDIGAFGSILKNNYLFDFQKTFYSASAFNPTFPNHKNKETGNWDQLAYASQITNPLAWLEVDDDEDNSLVNTHANLKLFLTNDLKLIT
;
A
#
# COMPACT_ATOMS: atom_id res chain seq x y z
N MET A 1 -15.87 3.06 -48.71
CA MET A 1 -16.43 4.30 -48.16
C MET A 1 -16.50 4.13 -46.64
N GLU A 2 -15.98 5.10 -45.89
CA GLU A 2 -16.02 5.22 -44.41
C GLU A 2 -15.28 4.19 -43.53
N LYS A 3 -13.95 4.34 -43.39
CA LYS A 3 -13.23 3.91 -42.16
C LYS A 3 -11.90 4.63 -41.86
N HIS A 4 -11.67 5.83 -42.42
CA HIS A 4 -10.39 6.55 -42.25
C HIS A 4 -10.48 8.03 -41.79
N LYS A 5 -11.61 8.50 -41.25
CA LYS A 5 -11.74 9.91 -40.82
C LYS A 5 -11.48 10.22 -39.34
N TYR A 6 -11.27 9.24 -38.47
CA TYR A 6 -11.09 9.49 -37.02
C TYR A 6 -9.65 9.50 -36.51
N LEU A 7 -8.64 9.25 -37.36
CA LEU A 7 -7.23 9.19 -36.95
C LEU A 7 -6.41 10.44 -37.30
N MET A 8 -7.00 11.42 -37.99
CA MET A 8 -6.31 12.68 -38.36
C MET A 8 -6.64 13.87 -37.43
N PHE A 9 -7.65 13.76 -36.57
CA PHE A 9 -8.02 14.85 -35.65
C PHE A 9 -7.30 14.79 -34.28
N SER A 10 -6.73 13.66 -33.86
CA SER A 10 -6.01 13.57 -32.58
C SER A 10 -4.52 13.95 -32.67
N LYS A 11 -3.91 13.88 -33.86
CA LYS A 11 -2.49 14.25 -34.06
C LYS A 11 -2.26 15.74 -34.33
N LEU A 12 -3.30 16.49 -34.73
CA LEU A 12 -3.18 17.94 -34.99
C LEU A 12 -3.37 18.79 -33.72
N PHE A 13 -4.12 18.30 -32.73
CA PHE A 13 -4.29 18.97 -31.44
C PHE A 13 -3.08 18.82 -30.50
N LEU A 14 -2.32 17.72 -30.64
CA LEU A 14 -1.12 17.46 -29.85
C LEU A 14 0.10 18.28 -30.31
N LEU A 15 0.10 18.81 -31.54
CA LEU A 15 1.22 19.57 -32.10
C LEU A 15 1.09 21.09 -31.87
N ILE A 16 -0.12 21.60 -31.60
CA ILE A 16 -0.38 23.02 -31.36
C ILE A 16 -0.18 23.40 -29.87
N ALA A 17 -0.26 22.43 -28.95
CA ALA A 17 0.01 22.67 -27.52
C ALA A 17 1.51 22.72 -27.15
N VAL A 18 2.41 22.30 -28.05
CA VAL A 18 3.85 22.22 -27.77
C VAL A 18 4.63 23.46 -28.26
N LEU A 19 4.00 24.38 -29.01
CA LEU A 19 4.69 25.53 -29.61
C LEU A 19 4.39 26.91 -28.97
N VAL A 20 3.58 27.00 -27.91
CA VAL A 20 3.17 28.31 -27.31
C VAL A 20 3.82 28.59 -25.94
N LEU A 21 4.69 27.71 -25.42
CA LEU A 21 5.38 27.91 -24.15
C LEU A 21 6.91 27.81 -24.31
N MET A 22 7.50 28.75 -25.03
CA MET A 22 8.92 29.09 -24.86
C MET A 22 9.04 30.44 -24.14
N PRO A 23 9.41 30.49 -22.85
CA PRO A 23 9.93 31.72 -22.29
C PRO A 23 11.41 31.86 -22.69
N LYS A 24 11.74 33.02 -23.22
CA LYS A 24 13.10 33.48 -23.48
C LYS A 24 13.93 33.42 -22.18
N PHE A 25 15.12 32.85 -22.27
CA PHE A 25 16.14 32.93 -21.23
C PHE A 25 16.51 34.40 -20.96
N SER A 26 16.46 34.83 -19.70
CA SER A 26 17.18 36.02 -19.26
C SER A 26 17.63 35.93 -17.79
N LYS A 27 18.96 36.08 -17.64
CA LYS A 27 19.79 36.49 -16.49
C LYS A 27 19.47 35.97 -15.08
N VAL A 28 20.42 35.15 -14.61
CA VAL A 28 20.70 34.88 -13.20
C VAL A 28 20.99 36.19 -12.46
N GLN A 29 20.26 36.45 -11.39
CA GLN A 29 20.60 37.46 -10.40
C GLN A 29 20.58 36.77 -9.02
N SER A 30 21.76 36.68 -8.41
CA SER A 30 21.96 36.13 -7.07
C SER A 30 21.17 36.96 -6.06
N GLN A 31 20.26 36.32 -5.32
CA GLN A 31 19.50 36.97 -4.26
C GLN A 31 19.99 36.48 -2.88
N VAL A 32 20.21 37.48 -2.03
CA VAL A 32 20.79 37.46 -0.69
C VAL A 32 20.07 36.47 0.24
N ILE A 33 20.84 35.69 0.99
CA ILE A 33 20.36 34.84 2.08
C ILE A 33 20.06 35.76 3.28
N LEU A 34 18.79 36.09 3.48
CA LEU A 34 18.32 36.60 4.77
C LEU A 34 18.02 35.39 5.66
N GLN A 35 18.64 35.34 6.84
CA GLN A 35 18.25 34.44 7.91
C GLN A 35 16.84 34.83 8.36
N ASP A 36 15.83 34.16 7.84
CA ASP A 36 14.47 34.26 8.36
C ASP A 36 14.44 33.63 9.76
N SER A 37 14.15 34.49 10.74
CA SER A 37 13.83 34.15 12.12
C SER A 37 12.72 33.07 12.16
N ILE A 38 13.03 31.97 12.86
CA ILE A 38 12.15 30.81 13.08
C ILE A 38 10.98 31.23 13.98
N ILE A 39 9.90 31.69 13.36
CA ILE A 39 8.57 31.61 13.97
C ILE A 39 8.03 30.25 13.52
N ASP A 40 8.02 29.27 14.43
CA ASP A 40 7.31 28.01 14.21
C ASP A 40 5.82 28.36 14.05
N LEU A 41 5.38 28.46 12.80
CA LEU A 41 3.97 28.60 12.46
C LEU A 41 3.23 27.39 13.03
N GLU A 42 2.33 27.62 13.99
CA GLU A 42 1.52 26.56 14.58
C GLU A 42 0.86 25.73 13.47
N GLU A 43 1.14 24.44 13.49
CA GLU A 43 0.72 23.56 12.42
C GLU A 43 -0.79 23.32 12.50
N VAL A 44 -1.50 23.83 11.48
CA VAL A 44 -2.95 23.60 11.36
C VAL A 44 -3.20 22.14 11.01
N MET A 45 -4.03 21.49 11.81
CA MET A 45 -4.55 20.15 11.62
C MET A 45 -6.03 20.24 11.26
N ILE A 46 -6.46 19.39 10.34
CA ILE A 46 -7.87 19.15 10.05
C ILE A 46 -8.23 17.90 10.83
N ILE A 47 -9.28 17.96 11.65
CA ILE A 47 -9.86 16.81 12.33
C ILE A 47 -11.35 16.83 12.02
N GLY A 48 -11.76 16.00 11.06
CA GLY A 48 -13.15 15.98 10.59
C GLY A 48 -13.54 17.31 9.97
N TYR A 49 -14.49 18.02 10.56
CA TYR A 49 -14.94 19.33 10.07
C TYR A 49 -14.24 20.52 10.73
N ALA A 50 -13.47 20.28 11.80
CA ALA A 50 -12.78 21.33 12.54
C ALA A 50 -11.33 21.51 12.05
N THR A 51 -10.86 22.75 12.06
CA THR A 51 -9.45 23.11 11.86
C THR A 51 -8.90 23.66 13.15
N GLY A 52 -7.81 23.08 13.68
CA GLY A 52 -7.18 23.49 14.92
C GLY A 52 -5.69 23.16 14.94
N SER A 53 -4.92 23.77 15.83
CA SER A 53 -3.50 23.42 16.03
C SER A 53 -3.36 22.34 17.11
N GLN A 54 -2.22 21.62 17.12
CA GLN A 54 -1.96 20.57 18.10
C GLN A 54 -2.08 21.07 19.56
N SER A 55 -1.79 22.35 19.83
CA SER A 55 -1.92 22.99 21.15
C SER A 55 -3.37 23.24 21.58
N THR A 56 -4.31 23.31 20.63
CA THR A 56 -5.73 23.58 20.89
C THR A 56 -6.59 22.33 21.08
N ILE A 57 -6.03 21.15 20.80
CA ILE A 57 -6.74 19.87 20.94
C ILE A 57 -6.45 19.30 22.33
N SER A 58 -7.50 18.96 23.07
CA SER A 58 -7.39 18.53 24.47
C SER A 58 -6.96 17.06 24.65
N GLY A 59 -7.19 16.19 23.66
CA GLY A 59 -6.84 14.76 23.73
C GLY A 59 -5.60 14.38 22.93
N VAL A 60 -5.26 13.08 22.95
CA VAL A 60 -4.03 12.57 22.36
C VAL A 60 -4.20 12.37 20.86
N VAL A 61 -3.61 13.29 20.10
CA VAL A 61 -3.51 13.22 18.64
C VAL A 61 -2.04 13.19 18.23
N ASP A 62 -1.69 12.19 17.43
CA ASP A 62 -0.36 12.07 16.85
C ASP A 62 -0.40 12.35 15.35
N LYS A 63 0.41 13.31 14.90
CA LYS A 63 0.59 13.62 13.47
C LYS A 63 1.97 13.20 13.00
N ILE A 64 2.02 12.41 11.93
CA ILE A 64 3.25 11.99 11.25
C ILE A 64 3.26 12.61 9.85
N LYS A 65 4.27 13.45 9.60
CA LYS A 65 4.63 13.98 8.28
C LYS A 65 5.71 13.12 7.61
N GLU A 66 5.91 13.33 6.33
CA GLU A 66 6.93 12.67 5.48
C GLU A 66 8.31 12.55 6.14
N GLU A 67 8.78 13.56 6.85
CA GLU A 67 10.09 13.57 7.51
C GLU A 67 10.25 12.49 8.59
N LYS A 68 9.14 12.12 9.24
CA LYS A 68 9.09 11.16 10.36
C LYS A 68 8.66 9.75 9.93
N ILE A 69 8.27 9.59 8.66
CA ILE A 69 7.96 8.29 8.05
C ILE A 69 9.22 7.40 8.01
N ASN A 70 9.03 6.09 8.15
CA ASN A 70 10.10 5.10 8.00
C ASN A 70 10.80 5.26 6.66
N LYS A 71 12.14 5.24 6.64
CA LYS A 71 12.92 5.28 5.40
C LYS A 71 13.20 3.85 4.93
N GLY A 72 13.23 3.63 3.63
CA GLY A 72 13.56 2.34 3.02
C GLY A 72 12.46 1.84 2.08
N LEU A 73 12.36 0.52 1.92
CA LEU A 73 11.33 -0.11 1.09
C LEU A 73 9.97 -0.07 1.79
N ILE A 74 9.19 0.97 1.51
CA ILE A 74 7.80 1.10 1.97
C ILE A 74 6.88 0.62 0.85
N LEU A 75 6.17 -0.49 1.07
CA LEU A 75 5.25 -1.07 0.09
C LEU A 75 3.78 -0.82 0.46
N SER A 76 3.50 -0.44 1.69
CA SER A 76 2.18 -0.06 2.19
C SER A 76 2.26 1.20 3.06
N PRO A 77 1.23 2.07 3.04
CA PRO A 77 1.13 3.21 3.94
C PRO A 77 1.32 2.88 5.42
N LEU A 78 0.88 1.70 5.89
CA LEU A 78 1.03 1.31 7.29
C LEU A 78 2.46 1.00 7.68
N ASP A 79 3.27 0.44 6.77
CA ASP A 79 4.70 0.22 7.00
C ASP A 79 5.44 1.54 7.19
N ALA A 80 4.94 2.61 6.55
CA ALA A 80 5.48 3.97 6.64
C ALA A 80 5.46 4.50 8.08
N ILE A 81 4.44 4.13 8.87
CA ILE A 81 4.24 4.61 10.26
C ILE A 81 4.46 3.52 11.32
N ARG A 82 4.87 2.32 10.92
CA ARG A 82 5.10 1.19 11.82
C ARG A 82 6.15 1.51 12.88
N GLY A 83 5.77 1.34 14.15
CA GLY A 83 6.65 1.59 15.31
C GLY A 83 6.92 3.07 15.60
N LYS A 84 6.24 4.00 14.91
CA LYS A 84 6.42 5.45 15.12
C LYS A 84 5.46 6.05 16.13
N ILE A 85 4.38 5.35 16.46
CA ILE A 85 3.28 5.87 17.28
C ILE A 85 3.11 4.98 18.52
N ALA A 86 3.23 5.57 19.71
CA ALA A 86 2.99 4.87 20.96
C ALA A 86 1.51 4.44 21.08
N GLY A 87 1.27 3.20 21.50
CA GLY A 87 -0.09 2.67 21.66
C GLY A 87 -0.79 2.33 20.34
N VAL A 88 -0.10 2.38 19.20
CA VAL A 88 -0.61 1.84 17.92
C VAL A 88 0.19 0.60 17.59
N ASN A 89 -0.48 -0.56 17.56
CA ASN A 89 0.12 -1.81 17.15
C ASN A 89 -0.28 -2.10 15.70
N ILE A 90 0.72 -2.18 14.83
CA ILE A 90 0.56 -2.56 13.43
C ILE A 90 1.19 -3.94 13.30
N THR A 91 0.35 -4.96 13.16
CA THR A 91 0.81 -6.32 12.92
C THR A 91 0.85 -6.52 11.41
N PRO A 92 2.04 -6.67 10.82
CA PRO A 92 2.14 -6.93 9.39
C PRO A 92 1.43 -8.24 9.08
N ALA A 93 0.88 -8.27 7.88
CA ALA A 93 0.40 -9.49 7.26
C ALA A 93 1.50 -10.56 7.24
N ASN A 94 1.25 -11.70 7.87
CA ASN A 94 2.20 -12.81 7.88
C ASN A 94 2.36 -13.38 6.46
N ASN A 95 3.60 -13.35 5.95
CA ASN A 95 4.16 -14.13 4.81
C ASN A 95 3.29 -14.32 3.54
N GLY A 96 2.37 -13.39 3.29
CA GLY A 96 1.68 -13.22 2.01
C GLY A 96 1.75 -11.75 1.59
N PRO A 97 2.05 -11.43 0.32
CA PRO A 97 2.07 -10.07 -0.20
C PRO A 97 0.69 -9.41 -0.19
N ALA A 98 -0.37 -10.19 0.07
CA ALA A 98 -1.77 -9.80 -0.07
C ALA A 98 -2.62 -9.94 1.21
N VAL A 99 -2.08 -10.46 2.31
CA VAL A 99 -2.80 -10.38 3.60
C VAL A 99 -2.82 -8.90 4.02
N LEU A 100 -3.94 -8.40 4.54
CA LEU A 100 -4.01 -7.03 5.03
C LEU A 100 -3.33 -6.95 6.40
N SER A 101 -2.50 -5.93 6.59
CA SER A 101 -1.94 -5.64 7.92
C SER A 101 -3.06 -5.24 8.86
N SER A 102 -3.04 -5.76 10.09
CA SER A 102 -4.02 -5.38 11.11
C SER A 102 -3.48 -4.21 11.94
N VAL A 103 -4.37 -3.29 12.31
CA VAL A 103 -4.04 -2.13 13.13
C VAL A 103 -4.91 -2.12 14.36
N ARG A 104 -4.30 -1.90 15.52
CA ARG A 104 -4.96 -1.75 16.81
C ARG A 104 -4.49 -0.47 17.48
N ILE A 105 -5.45 0.40 17.81
CA ILE A 105 -5.18 1.64 18.55
C ILE A 105 -5.61 1.39 19.99
N ARG A 106 -4.64 1.46 20.92
CA ARG A 106 -4.80 1.17 22.36
C ARG A 106 -5.33 -0.23 22.67
N GLY A 107 -5.00 -1.20 21.84
CA GLY A 107 -5.32 -2.61 22.05
C GLY A 107 -6.68 -3.01 21.49
N THR A 108 -7.30 -4.01 22.11
CA THR A 108 -8.59 -4.58 21.69
C THR A 108 -9.72 -3.83 22.37
N THR A 109 -10.61 -3.22 21.59
CA THR A 109 -11.76 -2.45 22.05
C THR A 109 -13.05 -3.27 22.13
N SER A 110 -13.11 -4.41 21.44
CA SER A 110 -14.27 -5.30 21.43
C SER A 110 -13.88 -6.78 21.47
N LEU A 111 -14.61 -7.56 22.27
CA LEU A 111 -14.48 -9.02 22.38
C LEU A 111 -15.13 -9.76 21.22
N THR A 112 -16.18 -9.19 20.62
CA THR A 112 -17.01 -9.84 19.59
C THR A 112 -17.19 -9.00 18.32
N GLY A 113 -16.83 -7.71 18.36
CA GLY A 113 -16.90 -6.78 17.24
C GLY A 113 -15.56 -6.57 16.52
N GLY A 114 -15.62 -5.92 15.36
CA GLY A 114 -14.44 -5.49 14.60
C GLY A 114 -13.60 -4.47 15.39
N ASN A 115 -12.29 -4.67 15.41
CA ASN A 115 -11.34 -3.85 16.16
C ASN A 115 -10.46 -2.99 15.22
N ASP A 116 -10.79 -2.93 13.94
CA ASP A 116 -10.04 -2.11 12.98
C ASP A 116 -10.45 -0.64 13.13
N PRO A 117 -9.50 0.29 13.06
CA PRO A 117 -9.80 1.71 13.16
C PRO A 117 -10.55 2.20 11.92
N LEU A 118 -11.30 3.29 12.08
CA LEU A 118 -11.88 3.98 10.94
C LEU A 118 -10.78 4.66 10.13
N ILE A 119 -10.76 4.42 8.82
CA ILE A 119 -9.84 5.07 7.91
C ILE A 119 -10.56 6.23 7.23
N ILE A 120 -9.90 7.39 7.17
CA ILE A 120 -10.40 8.57 6.45
C ILE A 120 -9.30 9.03 5.52
N VAL A 121 -9.62 9.22 4.24
CA VAL A 121 -8.67 9.69 3.24
C VAL A 121 -9.24 10.94 2.62
N ASP A 122 -8.55 12.07 2.78
CA ASP A 122 -8.99 13.39 2.30
C ASP A 122 -10.44 13.74 2.70
N GLY A 123 -10.86 13.32 3.90
CA GLY A 123 -12.20 13.53 4.43
C GLY A 123 -13.24 12.47 4.03
N VAL A 124 -12.89 11.52 3.16
CA VAL A 124 -13.79 10.43 2.75
C VAL A 124 -13.55 9.18 3.60
N PHE A 125 -14.63 8.61 4.15
CA PHE A 125 -14.55 7.35 4.90
C PHE A 125 -14.12 6.19 3.99
N GLY A 126 -13.14 5.44 4.46
CA GLY A 126 -12.64 4.23 3.84
C GLY A 126 -12.44 3.11 4.85
N ASN A 127 -11.76 2.06 4.41
CA ASN A 127 -11.39 0.92 5.24
C ASN A 127 -9.90 0.58 5.04
N MET A 128 -9.47 -0.54 5.60
CA MET A 128 -8.07 -0.97 5.49
C MET A 128 -7.64 -1.28 4.04
N SER A 129 -8.56 -1.75 3.20
CA SER A 129 -8.31 -1.95 1.76
C SER A 129 -8.12 -0.62 1.03
N THR A 130 -8.89 0.41 1.41
CA THR A 130 -8.68 1.79 0.94
C THR A 130 -7.30 2.30 1.33
N LEU A 131 -6.86 2.05 2.56
CA LEU A 131 -5.52 2.48 2.99
C LEU A 131 -4.42 1.78 2.19
N ASN A 132 -4.48 0.47 2.03
CA ASN A 132 -3.43 -0.30 1.36
C ASN A 132 -3.35 -0.07 -0.15
N SER A 133 -4.42 0.44 -0.77
CA SER A 133 -4.43 0.76 -2.19
C SER A 133 -3.72 2.08 -2.52
N ILE A 134 -3.63 3.01 -1.57
CA ILE A 134 -2.98 4.31 -1.75
C ILE A 134 -1.46 4.14 -1.82
N TYR A 135 -0.84 4.79 -2.80
CA TYR A 135 0.60 4.80 -2.89
C TYR A 135 1.23 5.58 -1.71
N PRO A 136 2.20 5.00 -0.97
CA PRO A 136 2.80 5.66 0.20
C PRO A 136 3.40 7.03 -0.10
N GLY A 137 3.99 7.22 -1.28
CA GLY A 137 4.59 8.50 -1.70
C GLY A 137 3.60 9.62 -1.98
N ASP A 138 2.30 9.31 -2.10
CA ASP A 138 1.23 10.29 -2.25
C ASP A 138 0.68 10.78 -0.91
N ILE A 139 1.11 10.21 0.21
CA ILE A 139 0.66 10.61 1.54
C ILE A 139 1.50 11.78 2.04
N GLU A 140 0.83 12.85 2.46
CA GLU A 140 1.44 14.01 3.09
C GLU A 140 1.59 13.79 4.59
N SER A 141 0.50 13.34 5.22
CA SER A 141 0.50 13.09 6.67
C SER A 141 -0.53 12.05 7.11
N PHE A 142 -0.21 11.40 8.21
CA PHE A 142 -1.13 10.59 9.00
C PHE A 142 -1.47 11.33 10.30
N THR A 143 -2.76 11.42 10.62
CA THR A 143 -3.28 11.91 11.89
C THR A 143 -4.00 10.74 12.56
N ILE A 144 -3.57 10.38 13.77
CA ILE A 144 -4.14 9.25 14.50
C ILE A 144 -4.86 9.78 15.73
N LEU A 145 -6.17 9.53 15.77
CA LEU A 145 -7.04 9.91 16.89
C LEU A 145 -7.24 8.69 17.77
N LYS A 146 -6.84 8.80 19.04
CA LYS A 146 -6.79 7.68 19.99
C LYS A 146 -7.82 7.76 21.10
N ASP A 147 -8.33 8.95 21.35
CA ASP A 147 -9.21 9.28 22.48
C ASP A 147 -10.65 9.48 22.04
N ALA A 148 -11.57 9.17 22.94
CA ALA A 148 -13.01 9.22 22.67
C ALA A 148 -13.51 10.65 22.39
N SER A 149 -12.86 11.68 22.94
CA SER A 149 -13.22 13.09 22.69
C SER A 149 -13.03 13.48 21.22
N GLU A 150 -11.96 13.01 20.59
CA GLU A 150 -11.60 13.33 19.21
C GLU A 150 -12.31 12.41 18.23
N THR A 151 -12.56 11.15 18.62
CA THR A 151 -13.28 10.20 17.77
C THR A 151 -14.79 10.33 17.88
N ALA A 152 -15.33 11.03 18.89
CA ALA A 152 -16.76 11.23 19.10
C ALA A 152 -17.48 11.82 17.89
N GLN A 153 -16.82 12.69 17.13
CA GLN A 153 -17.40 13.27 15.91
C GLN A 153 -17.66 12.24 14.80
N TYR A 154 -17.04 11.06 14.88
CA TYR A 154 -17.26 9.93 13.96
C TYR A 154 -18.16 8.85 14.55
N GLY A 155 -18.72 9.09 15.75
CA GLY A 155 -19.64 8.20 16.45
C GLY A 155 -19.04 6.81 16.72
N SER A 156 -19.90 5.79 16.65
CA SER A 156 -19.51 4.40 16.95
C SER A 156 -18.43 3.85 16.02
N ARG A 157 -18.28 4.38 14.80
CA ARG A 157 -17.21 3.97 13.87
C ARG A 157 -15.83 4.37 14.36
N GLY A 158 -15.72 5.44 15.14
CA GLY A 158 -14.46 5.92 15.73
C GLY A 158 -14.08 5.22 17.05
N ALA A 159 -14.88 4.27 17.55
CA ALA A 159 -14.66 3.63 18.85
C ALA A 159 -13.34 2.86 18.94
N SER A 160 -12.89 2.29 17.81
CA SER A 160 -11.60 1.57 17.69
C SER A 160 -10.43 2.50 17.30
N GLY A 161 -10.64 3.82 17.37
CA GLY A 161 -9.72 4.84 16.90
C GLY A 161 -9.93 5.21 15.43
N VAL A 162 -9.29 6.31 15.01
CA VAL A 162 -9.39 6.84 13.65
C VAL A 162 -7.99 7.12 13.11
N ILE A 163 -7.76 6.75 11.86
CA ILE A 163 -6.56 7.11 11.09
C ILE A 163 -7.03 7.99 9.94
N GLU A 164 -6.70 9.27 10.02
CA GLU A 164 -6.93 10.24 8.98
C GLU A 164 -5.66 10.42 8.15
N ILE A 165 -5.81 10.32 6.84
CA ILE A 165 -4.74 10.46 5.87
C ILE A 165 -5.04 11.69 5.02
N ILE A 166 -4.07 12.58 4.96
CA ILE A 166 -4.06 13.71 4.03
C ILE A 166 -3.06 13.38 2.95
N THR A 167 -3.49 13.51 1.70
CA THR A 167 -2.65 13.28 0.54
C THR A 167 -2.00 14.58 0.04
N LYS A 168 -0.84 14.42 -0.60
CA LYS A 168 -0.09 15.53 -1.17
C LYS A 168 -0.91 16.22 -2.26
N LYS A 169 -1.00 17.54 -2.18
CA LYS A 169 -1.68 18.39 -3.18
C LYS A 169 -0.67 19.15 -4.06
N GLY A 170 -1.18 19.87 -5.04
CA GLY A 170 -0.36 20.79 -5.83
C GLY A 170 0.26 21.88 -4.94
N SER A 171 1.53 22.19 -5.17
CA SER A 171 2.23 23.29 -4.48
C SER A 171 2.15 24.57 -5.29
N ASP A 172 2.28 25.73 -4.63
CA ASP A 172 2.37 27.06 -5.28
C ASP A 172 3.76 27.28 -5.92
N LYS A 173 4.24 26.28 -6.67
CA LYS A 173 5.52 26.26 -7.37
C LYS A 173 5.26 26.04 -8.85
N PRO A 174 6.19 26.51 -9.72
CA PRO A 174 6.17 26.14 -11.13
C PRO A 174 6.14 24.63 -11.31
N PHE A 175 5.83 24.22 -12.54
CA PHE A 175 5.77 22.82 -12.93
C PHE A 175 6.97 22.03 -12.40
N ASN A 176 6.67 20.96 -11.67
CA ASN A 176 7.65 20.04 -11.12
C ASN A 176 7.26 18.60 -11.44
N VAL A 177 8.30 17.77 -11.57
CA VAL A 177 8.18 16.34 -11.78
C VAL A 177 9.00 15.66 -10.70
N SER A 178 8.40 14.72 -10.00
CA SER A 178 9.08 13.85 -9.06
C SER A 178 8.97 12.41 -9.51
N TYR A 179 10.08 11.69 -9.51
CA TYR A 179 10.12 10.26 -9.77
C TYR A 179 10.83 9.57 -8.61
N TYR A 180 10.22 8.49 -8.14
CA TYR A 180 10.79 7.58 -7.16
C TYR A 180 10.77 6.16 -7.74
N GLY A 181 11.92 5.49 -7.67
CA GLY A 181 12.09 4.14 -8.19
C GLY A 181 12.98 3.32 -7.26
N ASN A 182 12.55 2.10 -6.95
CA ASN A 182 13.33 1.14 -6.19
C ASN A 182 13.16 -0.26 -6.78
N ILE A 183 14.25 -1.03 -6.79
CA ILE A 183 14.25 -2.46 -7.06
C ILE A 183 14.83 -3.16 -5.83
N SER A 184 14.15 -4.19 -5.35
CA SER A 184 14.55 -4.94 -4.16
C SER A 184 14.52 -6.45 -4.42
N ILE A 185 15.33 -7.18 -3.67
CA ILE A 185 15.42 -8.64 -3.72
C ILE A 185 14.87 -9.20 -2.41
N ASP A 186 13.93 -10.14 -2.51
CA ASP A 186 13.38 -10.87 -1.37
C ASP A 186 13.89 -12.32 -1.37
N ARG A 187 14.39 -12.80 -0.22
CA ARG A 187 14.97 -14.14 -0.11
C ARG A 187 14.78 -14.69 1.31
N SER A 188 14.49 -15.98 1.41
CA SER A 188 14.46 -16.69 2.69
C SER A 188 15.87 -16.76 3.29
N VAL A 189 16.02 -16.25 4.51
CA VAL A 189 17.29 -16.27 5.24
C VAL A 189 17.38 -17.46 6.20
N LYS A 190 16.23 -18.00 6.64
CA LYS A 190 16.14 -19.10 7.59
C LYS A 190 14.98 -20.01 7.24
N ASN A 191 15.29 -21.29 7.08
CA ASN A 191 14.30 -22.36 6.96
C ASN A 191 14.40 -23.30 8.16
N LEU A 192 13.33 -24.03 8.44
CA LEU A 192 13.34 -25.11 9.42
C LEU A 192 14.37 -26.15 8.99
N LYS A 193 15.21 -26.63 9.92
CA LYS A 193 16.17 -27.69 9.61
C LYS A 193 15.44 -29.03 9.55
N MET A 194 15.37 -29.60 8.36
CA MET A 194 14.74 -30.90 8.12
C MET A 194 15.78 -32.01 8.02
N LEU A 195 15.35 -33.26 8.22
CA LEU A 195 16.16 -34.43 7.91
C LEU A 195 16.35 -34.52 6.39
N SER A 196 17.57 -34.84 5.94
CA SER A 196 17.77 -35.28 4.56
C SER A 196 17.15 -36.65 4.32
N ALA A 197 16.95 -37.04 3.07
CA ALA A 197 16.44 -38.38 2.74
C ALA A 197 17.31 -39.51 3.33
N ASN A 198 18.64 -39.34 3.36
CA ASN A 198 19.54 -40.31 3.98
C ASN A 198 19.33 -40.41 5.49
N GLN A 199 19.18 -39.29 6.19
CA GLN A 199 18.90 -39.27 7.63
C GLN A 199 17.52 -39.85 7.92
N TYR A 200 16.54 -39.59 7.06
CA TYR A 200 15.19 -40.15 7.17
C TYR A 200 15.20 -41.67 7.00
N ARG A 201 15.88 -42.22 5.97
CA ARG A 201 16.07 -43.67 5.77
C ARG A 201 16.79 -44.32 6.95
N GLN A 202 17.85 -43.68 7.45
CA GLN A 202 18.61 -44.18 8.59
C GLN A 202 17.73 -44.25 9.83
N LEU A 203 16.99 -43.18 10.13
CA LEU A 203 16.06 -43.14 11.26
C LEU A 203 14.96 -44.20 11.14
N ALA A 204 14.40 -44.38 9.94
CA ALA A 204 13.41 -45.43 9.67
C ALA A 204 13.98 -46.82 9.98
N LYS A 205 15.22 -47.11 9.53
CA LYS A 205 15.91 -48.37 9.83
C LYS A 205 16.18 -48.55 11.33
N GLU A 206 16.68 -47.51 12.00
CA GLU A 206 16.94 -47.51 13.45
C GLU A 206 15.68 -47.76 14.29
N ARG A 207 14.54 -47.27 13.81
CA ARG A 207 13.24 -47.41 14.46
C ARG A 207 12.43 -48.62 13.95
N ASN A 208 12.98 -49.41 13.03
CA ASN A 208 12.31 -50.53 12.37
C ASN A 208 10.95 -50.12 11.76
N LEU A 209 10.91 -48.96 11.10
CA LEU A 209 9.75 -48.42 10.39
C LEU A 209 9.85 -48.75 8.90
N GLU A 210 8.76 -49.25 8.33
CA GLU A 210 8.63 -49.35 6.87
C GLU A 210 8.29 -47.98 6.28
N ILE A 211 9.02 -47.59 5.23
CA ILE A 211 8.82 -46.31 4.54
C ILE A 211 8.67 -46.54 3.04
N VAL A 212 7.91 -45.66 2.39
CA VAL A 212 7.87 -45.57 0.92
C VAL A 212 9.07 -44.74 0.47
N ASP A 213 10.04 -45.36 -0.21
CA ASP A 213 11.25 -44.69 -0.72
C ASP A 213 11.25 -44.67 -2.24
N LEU A 214 11.23 -43.48 -2.84
CA LEU A 214 11.30 -43.28 -4.30
C LEU A 214 12.72 -42.91 -4.77
N GLY A 215 13.70 -42.90 -3.87
CA GLY A 215 15.12 -42.71 -4.18
C GLY A 215 15.60 -41.27 -4.23
N TYR A 216 14.75 -40.27 -4.01
CA TYR A 216 15.11 -38.84 -4.10
C TYR A 216 15.62 -38.27 -2.76
N ASP A 217 16.09 -37.03 -2.79
CA ASP A 217 16.49 -36.22 -1.63
C ASP A 217 15.98 -34.79 -1.83
N THR A 218 14.69 -34.59 -1.56
CA THR A 218 13.99 -33.34 -1.84
C THR A 218 13.82 -32.53 -0.55
N ASP A 219 14.36 -31.31 -0.56
CA ASP A 219 14.07 -30.29 0.46
C ASP A 219 12.84 -29.49 0.04
N PHE A 220 11.67 -29.93 0.46
CA PHE A 220 10.40 -29.27 0.09
C PHE A 220 10.31 -27.82 0.57
N ALA A 221 10.88 -27.50 1.74
CA ALA A 221 10.89 -26.12 2.23
C ALA A 221 11.69 -25.21 1.29
N LYS A 222 12.82 -25.70 0.76
CA LYS A 222 13.60 -24.99 -0.25
C LYS A 222 12.89 -24.93 -1.59
N GLU A 223 12.32 -26.04 -2.06
CA GLU A 223 11.62 -26.12 -3.37
C GLU A 223 10.40 -25.19 -3.43
N MET A 224 9.70 -24.97 -2.31
CA MET A 224 8.59 -24.03 -2.25
C MET A 224 9.01 -22.56 -2.33
N THR A 225 10.29 -22.27 -2.10
CA THR A 225 10.80 -20.90 -2.09
C THR A 225 11.57 -20.58 -3.35
N HIS A 226 11.67 -19.29 -3.65
CA HIS A 226 12.57 -18.72 -4.66
C HIS A 226 13.05 -17.35 -4.20
N THR A 227 13.95 -16.76 -4.99
CA THR A 227 14.29 -15.35 -4.82
C THR A 227 13.21 -14.53 -5.52
N GLY A 228 12.50 -13.70 -4.78
CA GLY A 228 11.50 -12.77 -5.30
C GLY A 228 12.13 -11.44 -5.69
N LEU A 229 11.55 -10.79 -6.69
CA LEU A 229 11.96 -9.46 -7.14
C LEU A 229 10.81 -8.47 -6.87
N ILE A 230 11.16 -7.29 -6.36
CA ILE A 230 10.19 -6.24 -6.04
C ILE A 230 10.53 -5.00 -6.86
N HIS A 231 9.57 -4.54 -7.65
CA HIS A 231 9.63 -3.29 -8.40
C HIS A 231 8.70 -2.26 -7.78
N ASN A 232 9.20 -1.08 -7.51
CA ASN A 232 8.40 0.03 -6.99
C ASN A 232 8.73 1.30 -7.77
N HIS A 233 7.73 1.83 -8.48
CA HIS A 233 7.87 3.02 -9.31
C HIS A 233 6.72 3.98 -9.03
N HIS A 234 7.05 5.25 -8.90
CA HIS A 234 6.08 6.32 -8.74
C HIS A 234 6.54 7.57 -9.45
N ILE A 235 5.60 8.19 -10.14
CA ILE A 235 5.81 9.46 -10.81
C ILE A 235 4.69 10.39 -10.42
N ALA A 236 5.03 11.64 -10.15
CA ALA A 236 4.06 12.69 -9.92
C ALA A 236 4.45 13.97 -10.65
N PHE A 237 3.43 14.64 -11.13
CA PHE A 237 3.49 15.93 -11.80
C PHE A 237 2.68 16.90 -10.97
N GLY A 238 3.25 18.06 -10.68
CA GLY A 238 2.57 19.10 -9.93
C GLY A 238 2.87 20.46 -10.51
N SER A 239 1.90 21.36 -10.43
CA SER A 239 2.13 22.78 -10.71
C SER A 239 1.10 23.60 -9.95
N GLY A 240 1.46 24.84 -9.64
CA GLY A 240 0.51 25.73 -9.02
C GLY A 240 0.97 27.17 -8.94
N THR A 241 -0.03 27.99 -8.70
CA THR A 241 0.04 29.39 -8.32
C THR A 241 -0.73 29.55 -7.00
N LYS A 242 -0.71 30.74 -6.41
CA LYS A 242 -1.46 31.02 -5.17
C LYS A 242 -2.97 30.77 -5.29
N THR A 243 -3.55 30.80 -6.50
CA THR A 243 -5.00 30.67 -6.72
C THR A 243 -5.39 29.38 -7.43
N SER A 244 -4.46 28.61 -7.97
CA SER A 244 -4.78 27.39 -8.72
C SER A 244 -3.62 26.43 -8.64
N ASN A 245 -3.88 25.19 -8.27
CA ASN A 245 -2.87 24.15 -8.31
C ASN A 245 -3.46 22.79 -8.68
N TYR A 246 -2.58 21.93 -9.19
CA TYR A 246 -2.93 20.56 -9.52
C TYR A 246 -1.79 19.62 -9.18
N ARG A 247 -2.14 18.36 -8.94
CA ARG A 247 -1.20 17.25 -8.83
C ARG A 247 -1.78 16.01 -9.49
N VAL A 248 -0.96 15.31 -10.26
CA VAL A 248 -1.31 14.04 -10.87
C VAL A 248 -0.19 13.05 -10.55
N SER A 249 -0.53 11.90 -10.01
CA SER A 249 0.43 10.83 -9.71
C SER A 249 -0.01 9.49 -10.26
N ALA A 250 0.98 8.66 -10.54
CA ALA A 250 0.80 7.26 -10.86
C ALA A 250 1.87 6.43 -10.13
N GLY A 251 1.43 5.33 -9.51
CA GLY A 251 2.27 4.38 -8.79
C GLY A 251 2.08 2.97 -9.31
N PHE A 252 3.17 2.21 -9.33
CA PHE A 252 3.20 0.79 -9.67
C PHE A 252 4.10 0.07 -8.67
N ILE A 253 3.54 -0.95 -8.01
CA ILE A 253 4.27 -1.85 -7.13
C ILE A 253 4.02 -3.27 -7.64
N ASP A 254 5.09 -3.98 -7.97
CA ASP A 254 5.07 -5.43 -8.24
C ASP A 254 5.92 -6.10 -7.17
N LYS A 255 5.28 -6.95 -6.37
CA LYS A 255 5.90 -7.67 -5.28
C LYS A 255 5.77 -9.16 -5.54
N GLU A 256 6.82 -9.74 -6.09
CA GLU A 256 6.98 -11.18 -6.15
C GLU A 256 7.52 -11.68 -4.81
N GLY A 257 6.76 -12.54 -4.12
CA GLY A 257 7.12 -13.06 -2.82
C GLY A 257 8.26 -14.08 -2.86
N VAL A 258 8.76 -14.47 -1.68
CA VAL A 258 9.74 -15.55 -1.53
C VAL A 258 9.13 -16.95 -1.73
N ILE A 259 7.83 -17.09 -1.55
CA ILE A 259 7.12 -18.36 -1.74
C ILE A 259 6.60 -18.37 -3.18
N ARG A 260 6.76 -19.48 -3.89
CA ARG A 260 6.23 -19.63 -5.24
C ARG A 260 4.71 -19.46 -5.24
N ASN A 261 4.18 -18.93 -6.34
CA ASN A 261 2.75 -18.63 -6.51
C ASN A 261 2.18 -17.68 -5.45
N ASN A 262 2.96 -16.67 -5.09
CA ASN A 262 2.57 -15.68 -4.08
C ASN A 262 3.04 -14.29 -4.52
N GLN A 263 2.15 -13.51 -5.13
CA GLN A 263 2.50 -12.24 -5.78
C GLN A 263 1.41 -11.19 -5.53
N SER A 264 1.81 -9.92 -5.48
CA SER A 264 0.87 -8.80 -5.47
C SER A 264 1.31 -7.70 -6.43
N LYS A 265 0.36 -7.14 -7.18
CA LYS A 265 0.57 -6.00 -8.07
C LYS A 265 -0.42 -4.90 -7.74
N ASN A 266 0.07 -3.73 -7.37
CA ASN A 266 -0.75 -2.55 -7.15
C ASN A 266 -0.46 -1.49 -8.21
N TYR A 267 -1.51 -1.09 -8.92
CA TYR A 267 -1.52 0.07 -9.79
C TYR A 267 -2.35 1.15 -9.12
N SER A 268 -1.83 2.36 -9.01
CA SER A 268 -2.53 3.46 -8.36
C SER A 268 -2.38 4.73 -9.19
N THR A 269 -3.43 5.54 -9.21
CA THR A 269 -3.44 6.86 -9.84
C THR A 269 -4.19 7.83 -8.93
N LYS A 270 -3.72 9.07 -8.90
CA LYS A 270 -4.39 10.13 -8.15
C LYS A 270 -4.33 11.44 -8.92
N ILE A 271 -5.42 12.19 -8.86
CA ILE A 271 -5.57 13.52 -9.44
C ILE A 271 -6.16 14.42 -8.38
N ASP A 272 -5.51 15.54 -8.12
CA ASP A 272 -5.98 16.58 -7.23
C ASP A 272 -5.95 17.93 -7.94
N LEU A 273 -7.02 18.70 -7.77
CA LEU A 273 -7.23 20.00 -8.39
C LEU A 273 -7.78 20.95 -7.34
N ARG A 274 -7.15 22.11 -7.17
CA ARG A 274 -7.68 23.20 -6.35
C ARG A 274 -7.73 24.48 -7.16
N GLN A 275 -8.88 25.14 -7.13
CA GLN A 275 -9.08 26.46 -7.72
C GLN A 275 -9.70 27.40 -6.70
N MET A 276 -9.06 28.55 -6.50
CA MET A 276 -9.59 29.69 -5.78
C MET A 276 -10.05 30.76 -6.77
N ALA A 277 -11.19 31.38 -6.49
CA ALA A 277 -11.76 32.45 -7.30
C ALA A 277 -12.29 33.58 -6.39
N TRP A 278 -12.55 34.74 -7.00
CA TRP A 278 -13.12 35.92 -6.35
C TRP A 278 -12.36 36.35 -5.08
N ASN A 279 -11.05 36.57 -5.19
CA ASN A 279 -10.17 36.92 -4.07
C ASN A 279 -10.29 35.93 -2.89
N ASN A 280 -10.20 34.62 -3.21
CA ASN A 280 -10.31 33.50 -2.28
C ASN A 280 -11.67 33.34 -1.59
N ARG A 281 -12.73 34.02 -2.08
CA ARG A 281 -14.10 33.83 -1.57
C ARG A 281 -14.73 32.53 -2.04
N LEU A 282 -14.27 31.98 -3.15
CA LEU A 282 -14.65 30.65 -3.61
C LEU A 282 -13.41 29.77 -3.65
N THR A 283 -13.47 28.59 -3.04
CA THR A 283 -12.49 27.52 -3.21
C THR A 283 -13.20 26.25 -3.65
N VAL A 284 -12.70 25.67 -4.73
CA VAL A 284 -13.13 24.38 -5.27
C VAL A 284 -11.95 23.43 -5.14
N ASP A 285 -12.11 22.35 -4.38
CA ASP A 285 -11.14 21.28 -4.23
C ASP A 285 -11.75 19.98 -4.77
N ILE A 286 -11.17 19.41 -5.83
CA ILE A 286 -11.61 18.15 -6.43
C ILE A 286 -10.46 17.16 -6.34
N GLY A 287 -10.75 15.94 -5.88
CA GLY A 287 -9.80 14.85 -5.85
C GLY A 287 -10.41 13.57 -6.41
N ALA A 288 -9.61 12.81 -7.12
CA ALA A 288 -9.96 11.49 -7.62
C ALA A 288 -8.79 10.54 -7.43
N PHE A 289 -9.07 9.36 -6.90
CA PHE A 289 -8.12 8.29 -6.67
C PHE A 289 -8.66 7.00 -7.28
N GLY A 290 -7.80 6.28 -7.98
CA GLY A 290 -8.10 4.96 -8.53
C GLY A 290 -6.97 3.99 -8.22
N SER A 291 -7.29 2.75 -7.88
CA SER A 291 -6.30 1.69 -7.74
C SER A 291 -6.86 0.34 -8.13
N ILE A 292 -5.99 -0.51 -8.66
CA ILE A 292 -6.24 -1.92 -8.95
C ILE A 292 -5.15 -2.71 -8.25
N LEU A 293 -5.55 -3.50 -7.26
CA LEU A 293 -4.72 -4.43 -6.54
C LEU A 293 -5.03 -5.85 -7.01
N LYS A 294 -4.06 -6.49 -7.66
CA LYS A 294 -4.13 -7.88 -8.09
C LYS A 294 -3.29 -8.73 -7.17
N ASN A 295 -3.87 -9.79 -6.63
CA ASN A 295 -3.20 -10.68 -5.68
C ASN A 295 -3.29 -12.13 -6.16
N ASN A 296 -2.20 -12.85 -5.99
CA ASN A 296 -2.14 -14.30 -6.13
C ASN A 296 -1.81 -14.88 -4.76
N TYR A 297 -2.68 -15.76 -4.27
CA TYR A 297 -2.60 -16.38 -2.96
C TYR A 297 -2.16 -17.84 -3.03
N LEU A 298 -1.59 -18.28 -1.92
CA LEU A 298 -1.52 -19.70 -1.62
C LEU A 298 -2.89 -20.17 -1.14
N PHE A 299 -3.53 -21.04 -1.94
CA PHE A 299 -4.86 -21.57 -1.67
C PHE A 299 -5.04 -22.09 -0.22
N ASP A 300 -4.06 -22.85 0.29
CA ASP A 300 -4.07 -23.31 1.68
C ASP A 300 -2.68 -23.17 2.31
N PHE A 301 -2.41 -22.00 2.87
CA PHE A 301 -1.12 -21.70 3.51
C PHE A 301 -0.76 -22.73 4.58
N GLN A 302 -1.69 -23.04 5.49
CA GLN A 302 -1.41 -23.94 6.61
C GLN A 302 -1.05 -25.34 6.13
N LYS A 303 -1.84 -25.88 5.21
CA LYS A 303 -1.61 -27.22 4.67
C LYS A 303 -0.37 -27.29 3.81
N THR A 304 -0.07 -26.25 3.03
CA THR A 304 1.14 -26.20 2.19
C THR A 304 2.39 -26.27 3.07
N PHE A 305 2.50 -25.42 4.10
CA PHE A 305 3.67 -25.40 4.99
C PHE A 305 3.75 -26.60 5.93
N TYR A 306 2.61 -27.09 6.42
CA TYR A 306 2.57 -28.32 7.20
C TYR A 306 3.04 -29.51 6.37
N SER A 307 2.54 -29.64 5.14
CA SER A 307 2.97 -30.68 4.20
C SER A 307 4.47 -30.55 3.91
N ALA A 308 5.00 -29.36 3.67
CA ALA A 308 6.43 -29.13 3.45
C ALA A 308 7.31 -29.64 4.60
N SER A 309 6.80 -29.54 5.82
CA SER A 309 7.50 -29.91 7.04
C SER A 309 7.32 -31.38 7.43
N ALA A 310 6.30 -32.06 6.91
CA ALA A 310 5.95 -33.42 7.30
C ALA A 310 6.04 -34.45 6.16
N PHE A 311 6.14 -34.00 4.91
CA PHE A 311 6.19 -34.88 3.75
C PHE A 311 7.54 -35.59 3.64
N ASN A 312 7.50 -36.81 3.11
CA ASN A 312 8.66 -37.68 3.05
C ASN A 312 9.71 -37.14 2.06
N PRO A 313 10.95 -36.82 2.50
CA PRO A 313 11.99 -36.23 1.64
C PRO A 313 12.49 -37.17 0.53
N THR A 314 12.13 -38.45 0.56
CA THR A 314 12.51 -39.42 -0.49
C THR A 314 11.68 -39.29 -1.76
N PHE A 315 10.67 -38.42 -1.79
CA PHE A 315 9.78 -38.19 -2.94
C PHE A 315 10.39 -37.16 -3.91
N PRO A 316 10.08 -37.24 -5.21
CA PRO A 316 10.59 -36.29 -6.20
C PRO A 316 9.99 -34.89 -6.05
N ASN A 317 10.72 -33.88 -6.54
CA ASN A 317 10.24 -32.50 -6.68
C ASN A 317 9.47 -32.24 -7.99
N HIS A 318 9.10 -33.30 -8.72
CA HIS A 318 8.38 -33.22 -9.97
C HIS A 318 7.25 -34.24 -10.02
N LYS A 319 6.28 -34.02 -10.92
CA LYS A 319 5.21 -34.98 -11.21
C LYS A 319 5.77 -36.28 -11.77
N ASN A 320 5.05 -37.37 -11.51
CA ASN A 320 5.32 -38.65 -12.13
C ASN A 320 5.13 -38.53 -13.65
N LYS A 321 6.15 -38.94 -14.43
CA LYS A 321 6.18 -38.74 -15.89
C LYS A 321 5.14 -39.58 -16.63
N GLU A 322 4.70 -40.70 -16.05
CA GLU A 322 3.75 -41.61 -16.68
C GLU A 322 2.30 -41.20 -16.41
N THR A 323 2.01 -40.77 -15.18
CA THR A 323 0.64 -40.42 -14.76
C THR A 323 0.33 -38.93 -14.86
N GLY A 324 1.35 -38.06 -14.92
CA GLY A 324 1.20 -36.61 -14.88
C GLY A 324 0.77 -36.06 -13.52
N ASN A 325 0.69 -36.90 -12.49
CA ASN A 325 0.24 -36.51 -11.15
C ASN A 325 1.40 -36.41 -10.16
N TRP A 326 1.19 -35.67 -9.08
CA TRP A 326 2.11 -35.67 -7.94
C TRP A 326 2.01 -36.98 -7.17
N ASP A 327 3.15 -37.62 -6.90
CA ASP A 327 3.19 -38.82 -6.07
C ASP A 327 2.75 -38.47 -4.63
N GLN A 328 1.92 -39.34 -4.03
CA GLN A 328 1.34 -39.14 -2.69
C GLN A 328 1.51 -40.38 -1.83
N LEU A 329 1.36 -40.21 -0.51
CA LEU A 329 1.33 -41.30 0.46
C LEU A 329 -0.12 -41.76 0.65
N ALA A 330 -0.47 -42.93 0.09
CA ALA A 330 -1.85 -43.47 0.11
C ALA A 330 -2.45 -43.59 1.52
N TYR A 331 -1.61 -43.82 2.54
CA TYR A 331 -2.04 -43.99 3.93
C TYR A 331 -1.97 -42.71 4.78
N ALA A 332 -1.50 -41.59 4.22
CA ALA A 332 -1.35 -40.31 4.92
C ALA A 332 -2.27 -39.24 4.33
N SER A 333 -3.58 -39.39 4.51
CA SER A 333 -4.60 -38.50 3.92
C SER A 333 -4.49 -37.02 4.32
N GLN A 334 -3.80 -36.71 5.42
CA GLN A 334 -3.57 -35.35 5.91
C GLN A 334 -2.24 -34.73 5.42
N ILE A 335 -1.39 -35.49 4.74
CA ILE A 335 -0.09 -35.03 4.23
C ILE A 335 0.00 -35.31 2.73
N THR A 336 -0.16 -34.26 1.96
CA THR A 336 -0.11 -34.28 0.49
C THR A 336 1.22 -33.71 0.01
N ASN A 337 1.58 -33.93 -1.25
CA ASN A 337 2.78 -33.30 -1.80
C ASN A 337 2.64 -31.76 -1.72
N PRO A 338 3.54 -31.05 -1.03
CA PRO A 338 3.44 -29.60 -0.83
C PRO A 338 3.53 -28.81 -2.14
N LEU A 339 4.26 -29.32 -3.14
CA LEU A 339 4.40 -28.66 -4.44
C LEU A 339 3.11 -28.71 -5.26
N ALA A 340 2.22 -29.66 -4.97
CA ALA A 340 0.91 -29.72 -5.60
C ALA A 340 0.02 -28.52 -5.22
N TRP A 341 0.12 -28.05 -3.96
CA TRP A 341 -0.63 -26.87 -3.51
C TRP A 341 -0.13 -25.57 -4.12
N LEU A 342 1.14 -25.53 -4.54
CA LEU A 342 1.70 -24.35 -5.21
C LEU A 342 1.19 -24.19 -6.65
N GLU A 343 0.66 -25.25 -7.26
CA GLU A 343 0.06 -25.19 -8.61
C GLU A 343 -1.41 -24.78 -8.59
N VAL A 344 -2.02 -24.70 -7.40
CA VAL A 344 -3.39 -24.19 -7.28
C VAL A 344 -3.33 -22.68 -7.36
N ASP A 345 -3.80 -22.13 -8.48
CA ASP A 345 -3.94 -20.70 -8.67
C ASP A 345 -5.19 -20.20 -7.94
N ASP A 346 -4.98 -19.23 -7.05
CA ASP A 346 -6.03 -18.52 -6.34
C ASP A 346 -5.75 -17.02 -6.48
N ASP A 347 -6.57 -16.33 -7.28
CA ASP A 347 -6.38 -14.92 -7.62
C ASP A 347 -7.56 -14.04 -7.18
N GLU A 348 -7.23 -12.81 -6.78
CA GLU A 348 -8.20 -11.80 -6.43
C GLU A 348 -7.79 -10.43 -6.98
N ASP A 349 -8.72 -9.81 -7.69
CA ASP A 349 -8.57 -8.47 -8.25
C ASP A 349 -9.51 -7.51 -7.52
N ASN A 350 -8.93 -6.55 -6.81
CA ASN A 350 -9.65 -5.51 -6.08
C ASN A 350 -9.46 -4.16 -6.77
N SER A 351 -10.55 -3.57 -7.23
CA SER A 351 -10.55 -2.23 -7.84
C SER A 351 -11.22 -1.24 -6.91
N LEU A 352 -10.56 -0.10 -6.65
CA LEU A 352 -11.09 0.97 -5.82
C LEU A 352 -11.08 2.29 -6.59
N VAL A 353 -12.18 3.02 -6.50
CA VAL A 353 -12.28 4.40 -6.95
C VAL A 353 -12.84 5.23 -5.81
N ASN A 354 -12.20 6.35 -5.51
CA ASN A 354 -12.66 7.32 -4.55
C ASN A 354 -12.60 8.71 -5.19
N THR A 355 -13.66 9.48 -5.06
CA THR A 355 -13.72 10.86 -5.53
C THR A 355 -14.30 11.74 -4.44
N HIS A 356 -13.80 12.97 -4.36
CA HIS A 356 -14.37 13.99 -3.50
C HIS A 356 -14.40 15.32 -4.22
N ALA A 357 -15.37 16.14 -3.85
CA ALA A 357 -15.46 17.53 -4.26
C ALA A 357 -15.85 18.33 -3.02
N ASN A 358 -15.01 19.30 -2.64
CA ASN A 358 -15.30 20.23 -1.56
C ASN A 358 -15.46 21.62 -2.15
N LEU A 359 -16.53 22.29 -1.78
CA LEU A 359 -16.83 23.66 -2.18
C LEU A 359 -16.86 24.54 -0.93
N LYS A 360 -16.01 25.57 -0.90
CA LYS A 360 -16.00 26.58 0.17
C LYS A 360 -16.38 27.92 -0.40
N LEU A 361 -17.47 28.50 0.10
CA LEU A 361 -17.95 29.82 -0.29
C LEU A 361 -18.03 30.74 0.92
N PHE A 362 -17.32 31.87 0.87
CA PHE A 362 -17.42 32.94 1.85
C PHE A 362 -18.52 33.91 1.44
N LEU A 363 -19.64 33.89 2.16
CA LEU A 363 -20.79 34.77 1.94
C LEU A 363 -20.51 36.18 2.52
N THR A 364 -19.83 36.22 3.66
CA THR A 364 -19.28 37.42 4.30
C THR A 364 -17.88 37.10 4.84
N ASN A 365 -17.20 38.04 5.50
CA ASN A 365 -15.87 37.78 6.07
C ASN A 365 -15.89 36.72 7.19
N ASP A 366 -17.03 36.56 7.86
CA ASP A 366 -17.16 35.66 9.03
C ASP A 366 -18.02 34.42 8.75
N LEU A 367 -18.78 34.41 7.64
CA LEU A 367 -19.69 33.31 7.29
C LEU A 367 -19.16 32.52 6.09
N LYS A 368 -18.82 31.25 6.34
CA LYS A 368 -18.41 30.28 5.31
C LYS A 368 -19.43 29.15 5.18
N LEU A 369 -19.77 28.81 3.95
CA LEU A 369 -20.46 27.57 3.59
C LEU A 369 -19.41 26.55 3.14
N ILE A 370 -19.47 25.33 3.68
CA ILE A 370 -18.64 24.21 3.26
C ILE A 370 -19.60 23.09 2.87
N THR A 371 -19.48 22.57 1.65
CA THR A 371 -20.24 21.41 1.18
C THR A 371 -19.36 20.44 0.41
#